data_AF-A0A4Z0NS04-F1
#
_entry.id   AF-A0A4Z0NS04-F1
#
_cell.length_a   1.000
_cell.length_b   1.000
_cell.length_c   1.000
_cell.angle_alpha   90.00
_cell.angle_beta   90.00
_cell.angle_gamma   90.00
#
_symmetry.space_group_name_H-M   'P 1'
#
loop_
_entity.id
_entity.type
_entity.pdbx_description
1 polymer ?
#
loop_
_entity_poly.entity_id
_entity_poly.type
_entity_poly.pdbx_seq_one_letter_code
_entity_poly.pdbx_strand_id
1 'polypeptide(L)'
;MPTDFPSRRQRSPDYGRSTLRAVIVNLRLRLLGWRIEQALEERDHIRLLLHLNAWAELHRRTSEGSGPGALPSANRITTVESKDVFCDRARDILSRIAREERRLDRIVGRLKLARMQGNRRGYDRSHAVGQISYDRTVRLWQQISLSFHSRR
;
A
#
# COMPACT_ATOMS: atom_id res chain seq x y z
N MET A 1 -1.26 -41.45 -51.48
CA MET A 1 -1.06 -40.78 -50.19
C MET A 1 -1.13 -39.28 -50.40
N PRO A 2 -2.03 -38.54 -49.74
CA PRO A 2 -1.89 -37.10 -49.61
C PRO A 2 -1.35 -36.76 -48.22
N THR A 3 -0.26 -36.00 -48.22
CA THR A 3 0.36 -35.40 -47.04
C THR A 3 -0.45 -34.16 -46.67
N ASP A 4 -1.28 -34.25 -45.64
CA ASP A 4 -2.01 -33.11 -45.09
C ASP A 4 -1.02 -32.18 -44.36
N PHE A 5 -0.86 -30.96 -44.88
CA PHE A 5 -0.05 -29.90 -44.30
C PHE A 5 -0.53 -29.52 -42.88
N PRO A 6 0.36 -29.14 -41.95
CA PRO A 6 -0.07 -28.75 -40.63
C PRO A 6 -0.55 -27.29 -40.60
N SER A 7 -1.55 -27.07 -39.74
CA SER A 7 -1.69 -25.87 -38.90
C SER A 7 -2.07 -24.53 -39.55
N ARG A 8 -3.37 -24.25 -39.61
CA ARG A 8 -3.87 -22.91 -39.25
C ARG A 8 -4.41 -22.98 -37.83
N ARG A 9 -3.55 -22.77 -36.84
CA ARG A 9 -4.03 -22.39 -35.49
C ARG A 9 -4.78 -21.07 -35.67
N GLN A 10 -6.10 -21.12 -35.72
CA GLN A 10 -6.93 -19.94 -35.50
C GLN A 10 -6.55 -19.39 -34.12
N ARG A 11 -5.76 -18.31 -34.08
CA ARG A 11 -5.56 -17.56 -32.84
C ARG A 11 -6.94 -17.06 -32.44
N SER A 12 -7.47 -17.57 -31.33
CA SER A 12 -8.77 -17.13 -30.84
C SER A 12 -8.72 -15.61 -30.56
N PRO A 13 -9.74 -14.83 -30.94
CA PRO A 13 -9.82 -13.41 -30.60
C PRO A 13 -9.76 -13.15 -29.09
N ASP A 14 -10.07 -14.17 -28.28
CA ASP A 14 -9.94 -14.18 -26.83
C ASP A 14 -8.49 -14.09 -26.35
N TYR A 15 -7.52 -14.57 -27.14
CA TYR A 15 -6.09 -14.45 -26.82
C TYR A 15 -5.62 -12.98 -26.93
N GLY A 16 -6.10 -12.23 -27.93
CA GLY A 16 -5.79 -10.81 -28.07
C GLY A 16 -6.41 -9.96 -26.95
N ARG A 17 -7.68 -10.22 -26.61
CA ARG A 17 -8.39 -9.52 -25.52
C ARG A 17 -7.80 -9.80 -24.15
N SER A 18 -7.42 -11.05 -23.86
CA SER A 18 -6.78 -11.42 -22.59
C SER A 18 -5.39 -10.82 -22.44
N THR A 19 -4.60 -10.74 -23.53
CA THR A 19 -3.28 -10.11 -23.53
C THR A 19 -3.38 -8.60 -23.28
N LEU A 20 -4.28 -7.89 -23.96
CA LEU A 20 -4.51 -6.45 -23.74
C LEU A 20 -4.99 -6.18 -22.30
N ARG A 21 -5.89 -7.02 -21.77
CA ARG A 21 -6.36 -6.92 -20.39
C ARG A 21 -5.20 -7.07 -19.39
N ALA A 22 -4.30 -8.03 -19.61
CA ALA A 22 -3.12 -8.22 -18.77
C ALA A 22 -2.16 -7.01 -18.80
N VAL A 23 -1.95 -6.41 -19.97
CA VAL A 23 -1.12 -5.20 -20.13
C VAL A 23 -1.73 -4.01 -19.38
N ILE A 24 -3.04 -3.78 -19.53
CA ILE A 24 -3.75 -2.69 -18.83
C ILE A 24 -3.67 -2.87 -17.31
N VAL A 25 -3.87 -4.09 -16.81
CA VAL A 25 -3.74 -4.39 -15.38
C VAL A 25 -2.31 -4.11 -14.88
N ASN A 26 -1.29 -4.57 -15.61
CA ASN A 26 0.11 -4.31 -15.24
C ASN A 26 0.44 -2.81 -15.23
N LEU A 27 -0.05 -2.03 -16.20
CA LEU A 27 0.11 -0.57 -16.21
C LEU A 27 -0.55 0.08 -14.99
N ARG A 28 -1.78 -0.34 -14.64
CA ARG A 28 -2.48 0.16 -13.45
C ARG A 28 -1.76 -0.20 -12.15
N LEU A 29 -1.21 -1.41 -12.05
CA LEU A 29 -0.41 -1.82 -10.89
C LEU A 29 0.87 -0.99 -10.75
N ARG A 30 1.57 -0.71 -11.86
CA ARG A 30 2.75 0.17 -11.85
C ARG A 30 2.40 1.60 -11.43
N LEU A 31 1.32 2.15 -11.95
CA LEU A 31 0.84 3.49 -11.60
C LEU A 31 0.44 3.58 -10.12
N LEU A 32 -0.23 2.55 -9.58
CA LEU A 32 -0.56 2.48 -8.16
C LEU A 32 0.69 2.35 -7.28
N GLY A 33 1.68 1.55 -7.70
CA GLY A 33 2.99 1.47 -7.02
C GLY A 33 3.68 2.82 -6.93
N TRP A 34 3.72 3.57 -8.04
CA TRP A 34 4.25 4.94 -8.06
C TRP A 34 3.49 5.90 -7.13
N ARG A 35 2.15 5.83 -7.11
CA ARG A 35 1.34 6.65 -6.18
C ARG A 35 1.54 6.29 -4.71
N ILE A 36 1.80 5.01 -4.41
CA ILE A 36 2.16 4.56 -3.06
C ILE A 36 3.50 5.19 -2.64
N GLU A 37 4.48 5.21 -3.54
CA GLU A 37 5.78 5.87 -3.29
C GLU A 37 5.61 7.35 -3.01
N GLN A 38 4.84 8.06 -3.83
CA GLN A 38 4.55 9.48 -3.58
C GLN A 38 3.87 9.70 -2.22
N ALA A 39 2.88 8.87 -1.87
CA ALA A 39 2.20 9.00 -0.57
C ALA A 39 3.13 8.70 0.63
N LEU A 40 4.14 7.84 0.45
CA LEU A 40 5.18 7.58 1.44
C LEU A 40 6.13 8.77 1.60
N GLU A 41 6.55 9.37 0.48
CA GLU A 41 7.39 10.58 0.46
C GLU A 41 6.67 11.77 1.11
N GLU A 42 5.40 11.97 0.77
CA GLU A 42 4.53 13.02 1.34
C GLU A 42 4.12 12.74 2.79
N ARG A 43 4.31 11.51 3.29
CA ARG A 43 3.81 11.03 4.59
C ARG A 43 2.31 11.25 4.78
N ASP A 44 1.54 11.10 3.71
CA ASP A 44 0.08 11.21 3.73
C ASP A 44 -0.54 9.83 3.99
N HIS A 45 -0.89 9.55 5.24
CA HIS A 45 -1.41 8.25 5.64
C HIS A 45 -2.80 7.95 5.02
N ILE A 46 -3.57 8.98 4.66
CA ILE A 46 -4.91 8.83 4.07
C ILE A 46 -4.77 8.40 2.61
N ARG A 47 -3.96 9.12 1.83
CA ARG A 47 -3.68 8.77 0.42
C ARG A 47 -3.02 7.41 0.32
N LEU A 48 -2.07 7.12 1.21
CA LEU A 48 -1.39 5.84 1.24
C LEU A 48 -2.37 4.68 1.49
N LEU A 49 -3.28 4.81 2.46
CA LEU A 49 -4.32 3.80 2.71
C LEU A 49 -5.22 3.59 1.49
N LEU A 50 -5.63 4.67 0.83
CA LEU A 50 -6.46 4.61 -0.37
C LEU A 50 -5.75 3.86 -1.50
N HIS A 51 -4.48 4.16 -1.75
CA HIS A 51 -3.70 3.51 -2.80
C HIS A 51 -3.40 2.04 -2.49
N LEU A 52 -3.11 1.69 -1.23
CA LEU A 52 -2.94 0.31 -0.80
C LEU A 52 -4.22 -0.52 -0.98
N ASN A 53 -5.38 0.04 -0.64
CA ASN A 53 -6.66 -0.63 -0.85
C ASN A 53 -6.96 -0.86 -2.33
N ALA A 54 -6.72 0.15 -3.17
CA ALA A 54 -6.89 0.03 -4.62
C ALA A 54 -5.92 -1.00 -5.23
N TRP A 55 -4.70 -1.07 -4.71
CA TRP A 55 -3.68 -2.02 -5.16
C TRP A 55 -4.02 -3.46 -4.77
N ALA A 56 -4.46 -3.70 -3.54
CA ALA A 56 -4.94 -4.99 -3.06
C ALA A 56 -6.16 -5.47 -3.86
N GLU A 57 -7.15 -4.60 -4.07
CA GLU A 57 -8.37 -4.94 -4.81
C GLU A 57 -8.08 -5.24 -6.29
N LEU A 58 -7.16 -4.51 -6.92
CA LEU A 58 -6.75 -4.79 -8.29
C LEU A 58 -6.01 -6.15 -8.38
N HIS A 59 -5.20 -6.49 -7.39
CA HIS A 59 -4.56 -7.80 -7.29
C HIS A 59 -5.59 -8.93 -7.15
N ARG A 60 -6.54 -8.80 -6.23
CA ARG A 60 -7.64 -9.77 -6.00
C ARG A 60 -8.49 -10.01 -7.25
N ARG A 61 -8.90 -8.95 -7.95
CA ARG A 61 -9.68 -9.08 -9.20
C ARG A 61 -8.89 -9.75 -10.32
N THR A 62 -7.57 -9.61 -10.31
CA THR A 62 -6.70 -10.23 -11.31
C THR A 62 -6.50 -11.72 -11.02
N SER A 63 -6.42 -12.13 -9.75
CA SER A 63 -6.39 -13.54 -9.37
C SER A 63 -7.73 -14.23 -9.65
N GLU A 64 -8.86 -13.61 -9.30
CA GLU A 64 -10.21 -14.18 -9.51
C GLU A 64 -10.62 -14.22 -11.00
N GLY A 65 -10.18 -13.24 -11.79
CA GLY A 65 -10.45 -13.19 -13.24
C GLY A 65 -9.60 -14.15 -14.08
N SER A 66 -8.70 -14.89 -13.46
CA SER A 66 -7.91 -15.96 -14.09
C SER A 66 -8.72 -17.25 -14.04
N GLY A 67 -9.52 -17.52 -15.09
CA GLY A 67 -10.37 -18.72 -15.15
C GLY A 67 -9.61 -20.06 -14.99
N PRO A 68 -10.33 -21.18 -14.80
CA PRO A 68 -9.79 -22.49 -14.35
C PRO A 68 -8.77 -23.17 -15.27
N GLY A 69 -8.39 -22.55 -16.40
CA GLY A 69 -7.36 -23.03 -17.32
C GLY A 69 -6.05 -22.23 -17.34
N ALA A 70 -5.95 -21.14 -16.57
CA ALA A 70 -4.69 -20.41 -16.43
C ALA A 70 -3.83 -21.10 -15.37
N LEU A 71 -2.88 -21.94 -15.81
CA LEU A 71 -1.87 -22.54 -14.93
C LEU A 71 -1.32 -21.47 -13.97
N PRO A 72 -1.57 -21.59 -12.65
CA PRO A 72 -0.94 -20.70 -11.71
C PRO A 72 0.54 -21.07 -11.72
N SER A 73 1.37 -20.22 -12.33
CA SER A 73 2.81 -20.28 -12.08
C SER A 73 2.99 -20.23 -10.57
N ALA A 74 3.73 -21.19 -9.98
CA ALA A 74 3.98 -21.26 -8.54
C ALA A 74 4.54 -19.95 -7.96
N ASN A 75 5.21 -19.14 -8.80
CA ASN A 75 5.70 -17.80 -8.45
C ASN A 75 4.60 -16.74 -8.31
N ARG A 76 3.41 -16.96 -8.89
CA ARG A 76 2.28 -16.02 -8.89
C ARG A 76 1.45 -16.10 -7.61
N ILE A 77 1.34 -17.28 -7.00
CA ILE A 77 0.60 -17.48 -5.73
C ILE A 77 1.40 -16.89 -4.57
N THR A 78 2.69 -17.22 -4.46
CA THR A 78 3.60 -16.68 -3.42
C THR A 78 3.77 -15.16 -3.50
N THR A 79 3.76 -14.57 -4.70
CA THR A 79 3.81 -13.10 -4.85
C THR A 79 2.50 -12.40 -4.52
N VAL A 80 1.35 -13.07 -4.59
CA VAL A 80 0.06 -12.49 -4.20
C VAL A 80 -0.13 -12.57 -2.69
N GLU A 81 0.11 -13.73 -2.08
CA GLU A 81 0.03 -13.90 -0.62
C GLU A 81 0.99 -12.98 0.13
N SER A 82 2.24 -12.85 -0.35
CA SER A 82 3.18 -11.91 0.24
C SER A 82 2.66 -10.48 0.17
N LYS A 83 2.05 -10.04 -0.94
CA LYS A 83 1.52 -8.67 -1.12
C LYS A 83 0.34 -8.36 -0.21
N ASP A 84 -0.57 -9.30 -0.02
CA ASP A 84 -1.70 -9.13 0.91
C ASP A 84 -1.20 -8.96 2.35
N VAL A 85 -0.23 -9.78 2.76
CA VAL A 85 0.43 -9.65 4.08
C VAL A 85 1.09 -8.27 4.28
N PHE A 86 1.63 -7.65 3.22
CA PHE A 86 2.15 -6.29 3.32
C PHE A 86 1.06 -5.24 3.44
N CYS A 87 0.01 -5.33 2.62
CA CYS A 87 -1.12 -4.40 2.71
C CYS A 87 -1.72 -4.42 4.11
N ASP A 88 -1.87 -5.59 4.73
CA ASP A 88 -2.40 -5.72 6.08
C ASP A 88 -1.46 -5.17 7.16
N ARG A 89 -0.15 -5.46 7.07
CA ARG A 89 0.84 -4.87 7.97
C ARG A 89 0.90 -3.35 7.82
N ALA A 90 0.87 -2.83 6.60
CA ALA A 90 0.87 -1.41 6.32
C ALA A 90 -0.39 -0.74 6.87
N ARG A 91 -1.57 -1.35 6.73
CA ARG A 91 -2.82 -0.87 7.34
C ARG A 91 -2.74 -0.78 8.86
N ASP A 92 -2.18 -1.80 9.53
CA ASP A 92 -2.00 -1.75 10.99
C ASP A 92 -1.09 -0.59 11.40
N ILE A 93 0.06 -0.42 10.72
CA ILE A 93 0.98 0.68 11.01
C ILE A 93 0.33 2.04 10.73
N LEU A 94 -0.43 2.19 9.64
CA LEU A 94 -1.18 3.42 9.33
C LEU A 94 -2.23 3.74 10.40
N SER A 95 -2.90 2.73 10.94
CA SER A 95 -3.85 2.93 12.05
C SER A 95 -3.15 3.47 13.30
N ARG A 96 -1.90 3.06 13.55
CA ARG A 96 -1.07 3.56 14.65
C ARG A 96 -0.60 4.99 14.39
N ILE A 97 -0.20 5.31 13.16
CA ILE A 97 0.15 6.68 12.73
C ILE A 97 -1.03 7.63 12.98
N ALA A 98 -2.22 7.29 12.49
CA ALA A 98 -3.43 8.11 12.68
C ALA A 98 -3.77 8.31 14.17
N ARG A 99 -3.50 7.32 15.03
CA ARG A 99 -3.69 7.46 16.49
C ARG A 99 -2.68 8.43 17.11
N GLU A 100 -1.41 8.36 16.71
CA GLU A 100 -0.37 9.28 17.22
C GLU A 100 -0.58 10.70 16.69
N GLU A 101 -1.04 10.90 15.45
CA GLU A 101 -1.41 12.23 14.94
C GLU A 101 -2.53 12.88 15.77
N ARG A 102 -3.63 12.16 16.03
CA ARG A 102 -4.70 12.65 16.94
C ARG A 102 -4.22 12.88 18.36
N ARG A 103 -3.17 12.18 18.79
CA ARG A 103 -2.55 12.39 20.10
C ARG A 103 -1.73 13.67 20.10
N LEU A 104 -0.94 13.92 19.05
CA LEU A 104 -0.19 15.15 18.85
C LEU A 104 -1.12 16.36 18.81
N ASP A 105 -2.25 16.30 18.12
CA ASP A 105 -3.25 17.38 18.11
C ASP A 105 -3.74 17.72 19.52
N ARG A 106 -4.04 16.71 20.32
CA ARG A 106 -4.44 16.89 21.73
C ARG A 106 -3.32 17.48 22.57
N ILE A 107 -2.06 17.08 22.33
CA ILE A 107 -0.89 17.62 23.03
C ILE A 107 -0.66 19.09 22.65
N VAL A 108 -0.79 19.44 21.37
CA VAL A 108 -0.72 20.83 20.90
C VAL A 108 -1.79 21.67 21.57
N GLY A 109 -3.01 21.16 21.70
CA GLY A 109 -4.07 21.81 22.47
C GLY A 109 -3.67 22.08 23.93
N ARG A 110 -3.09 21.09 24.62
CA ARG A 110 -2.59 21.26 26.00
C ARG A 110 -1.43 22.25 26.10
N LEU A 111 -0.52 22.26 25.13
CA LEU A 111 0.60 23.20 25.06
C LEU A 111 0.10 24.64 24.93
N LYS A 112 -0.88 24.87 24.03
CA LYS A 112 -1.52 26.18 23.87
C LYS A 112 -2.18 26.65 25.16
N LEU A 113 -2.96 25.78 25.81
CA LEU A 113 -3.61 26.09 27.08
C LEU A 113 -2.60 26.38 28.20
N ALA A 114 -1.58 25.54 28.37
CA ALA A 114 -0.54 25.74 29.38
C ALA A 114 0.22 27.05 29.17
N ARG A 115 0.47 27.43 27.91
CA ARG A 115 1.09 28.72 27.56
C ARG A 115 0.19 29.89 27.94
N MET A 116 -1.11 29.83 27.65
CA MET A 116 -2.06 30.90 28.03
C MET A 116 -2.19 31.05 29.55
N GLN A 117 -2.05 29.96 30.30
CA GLN A 117 -2.13 29.95 31.76
C GLN A 117 -0.80 30.29 32.46
N GLY A 118 0.30 30.51 31.73
CA GLY A 118 1.63 30.68 32.31
C GLY A 118 2.17 29.43 33.04
N ASN A 119 1.56 28.25 32.81
CA ASN A 119 1.91 27.02 33.49
C ASN A 119 3.13 26.34 32.81
N ARG A 120 4.33 26.79 33.19
CA ARG A 120 5.60 26.30 32.64
C ARG A 120 5.79 24.79 32.82
N ARG A 121 5.51 24.24 34.01
CA ARG A 121 5.65 22.79 34.27
C ARG A 121 4.70 21.95 33.40
N GLY A 122 3.46 22.42 33.22
CA GLY A 122 2.48 21.78 32.35
C GLY A 122 2.87 21.82 30.87
N TYR A 123 3.47 22.93 30.45
CA TYR A 123 4.03 23.09 29.11
C TYR A 123 5.18 22.11 28.87
N ASP A 124 6.20 22.11 29.73
CA ASP A 124 7.38 21.25 29.59
C ASP A 124 7.01 19.76 29.56
N ARG A 125 6.08 19.34 30.44
CA ARG A 125 5.57 17.97 30.44
C ARG A 125 4.85 17.62 29.14
N SER A 126 3.97 18.50 28.66
CA SER A 126 3.23 18.27 27.41
C SER A 126 4.17 18.23 26.22
N HIS A 127 5.22 19.06 26.23
CA HIS A 127 6.24 19.11 25.20
C HIS A 127 7.03 17.79 25.14
N ALA A 128 7.53 17.31 26.28
CA ALA A 128 8.26 16.04 26.35
C ALA A 128 7.40 14.86 25.86
N VAL A 129 6.11 14.81 26.23
CA VAL A 129 5.19 13.78 25.72
C VAL A 129 4.95 13.93 24.22
N GLY A 130 4.88 15.17 23.71
CA GLY A 130 4.78 15.48 22.30
C GLY A 130 5.98 14.96 21.51
N GLN A 131 7.19 15.17 22.02
CA GLN A 131 8.41 14.70 21.39
C GLN A 131 8.44 13.16 21.27
N ILE A 132 8.08 12.45 22.34
CA ILE A 132 7.98 10.98 22.31
C ILE A 132 6.95 10.49 21.28
N SER A 133 5.80 11.17 21.20
CA SER A 133 4.74 10.83 20.25
C SER A 133 5.19 11.08 18.80
N TYR A 134 5.88 12.20 18.55
CA TYR A 134 6.49 12.51 17.26
C TYR A 134 7.54 11.47 16.85
N ASP A 135 8.46 11.11 17.74
CA ASP A 135 9.50 10.11 17.46
C ASP A 135 8.89 8.75 17.11
N ARG A 136 7.79 8.36 17.78
CA ARG A 136 7.03 7.15 17.43
C ARG A 136 6.45 7.24 16.03
N THR A 137 5.82 8.35 15.67
CA THR A 137 5.29 8.56 14.32
C THR A 137 6.38 8.44 13.25
N VAL A 138 7.55 9.04 13.48
CA VAL A 138 8.70 8.92 12.57
C VAL A 138 9.15 7.47 12.40
N ARG A 139 9.27 6.72 13.52
CA ARG A 139 9.64 5.29 13.46
C ARG A 139 8.61 4.45 12.70
N LEU A 140 7.31 4.72 12.87
CA LEU A 140 6.25 4.02 12.14
C LEU A 140 6.37 4.27 10.62
N TRP A 141 6.62 5.52 10.21
CA TRP A 141 6.87 5.85 8.80
C TRP A 141 8.11 5.16 8.23
N GLN A 142 9.20 5.09 9.00
CA GLN A 142 10.40 4.35 8.63
C GLN A 142 10.11 2.86 8.45
N GLN A 143 9.32 2.25 9.33
CA GLN A 143 8.94 0.83 9.24
C GLN A 143 8.15 0.52 7.96
N ILE A 144 7.18 1.37 7.58
CA ILE A 144 6.45 1.19 6.33
C ILE A 144 7.39 1.34 5.14
N SER A 145 8.24 2.37 5.16
CA SER A 145 9.19 2.64 4.08
C SER A 145 10.16 1.47 3.86
N LEU A 146 10.78 0.95 4.93
CA LEU A 146 11.67 -0.22 4.87
C LEU A 146 10.94 -1.46 4.35
N SER A 147 9.72 -1.70 4.83
CA SER A 147 8.90 -2.84 4.40
C SER A 147 8.56 -2.77 2.92
N PHE A 148 8.30 -1.57 2.40
CA PHE A 148 8.00 -1.35 0.98
C PHE A 148 9.24 -1.55 0.09
N HIS A 149 10.39 -0.98 0.48
CA HIS A 149 11.63 -1.08 -0.31
C HIS A 149 12.24 -2.49 -0.30
N SER A 150 12.07 -3.26 0.78
CA SER A 150 12.54 -4.66 0.85
C SER A 150 11.88 -5.61 -0.16
N ARG A 151 10.83 -5.16 -0.84
CA ARG A 151 10.01 -5.96 -1.77
C ARG A 151 10.16 -5.54 -3.23
N ARG A 152 10.90 -4.47 -3.50
CA ARG A 152 11.34 -4.10 -4.86
C ARG A 152 12.45 -5.03 -5.31
#